data_AF-A0A2V3HH02-F1
#
_entry.id   AF-A0A2V3HH02-F1
#
_cell.length_a   1.000
_cell.length_b   1.000
_cell.length_c   1.000
_cell.angle_alpha   90.00
_cell.angle_beta   90.00
_cell.angle_gamma   90.00
#
_symmetry.space_group_name_H-M   'P 1'
#
loop_
_entity.id
_entity.type
_entity.pdbx_description
1 polymer ?
#
loop_
_entity_poly.entity_id
_entity_poly.type
_entity_poly.pdbx_seq_one_letter_code
_entity_poly.pdbx_strand_id
1 'polypeptide(L)' 'MQRRFAIIGHRAPSSGQLNLNDLAGGSGRMDVLVRAVNAALFISHGIRDD' A
#
# COMPACT_ATOMS: atom_id res chain seq x y z
N MET A 1 7.32 17.16 13.16
CA MET A 1 6.06 17.59 12.50
C MET A 1 5.40 16.34 11.98
N GLN A 2 4.13 16.07 12.30
CA GLN A 2 3.49 14.82 11.87
C GLN A 2 3.35 14.74 10.34
N ARG A 3 3.77 13.63 9.73
CA ARG A 3 3.61 13.38 8.29
C ARG A 3 2.33 12.60 8.05
N ARG A 4 1.55 13.03 7.06
CA ARG A 4 0.29 12.37 6.70
C ARG A 4 0.22 12.20 5.20
N PHE A 5 -0.16 11.00 4.78
CA PHE A 5 -0.32 10.63 3.39
C PHE A 5 -1.71 10.00 3.21
N ALA A 6 -2.40 10.34 2.13
CA ALA A 6 -3.62 9.69 1.72
C ALA A 6 -3.37 8.97 0.38
N ILE A 7 -3.64 7.67 0.33
CA ILE A 7 -3.46 6.84 -0.87
C ILE A 7 -4.84 6.24 -1.20
N ILE A 8 -5.36 6.52 -2.39
CA ILE A 8 -6.72 6.13 -2.79
C ILE A 8 -6.67 5.08 -3.90
N GLY A 9 -7.03 3.85 -3.56
CA GLY A 9 -7.16 2.75 -4.49
C GLY A 9 -8.54 2.69 -5.15
N HIS A 10 -8.69 3.26 -6.34
CA HIS A 10 -9.99 3.29 -7.05
C HIS A 10 -10.48 1.91 -7.51
N ARG A 11 -9.54 0.97 -7.73
CA ARG A 11 -9.84 -0.39 -8.20
C ARG A 11 -9.55 -1.46 -7.15
N ALA A 12 -8.96 -1.09 -6.01
CA ALA A 12 -8.58 -2.03 -4.99
C ALA A 12 -9.83 -2.59 -4.31
N PRO A 13 -9.94 -3.91 -4.10
CA PRO A 13 -11.09 -4.51 -3.44
C PRO A 13 -11.16 -4.02 -1.98
N SER A 14 -12.36 -3.62 -1.54
CA SER A 14 -12.62 -3.18 -0.17
C SER A 14 -13.10 -4.32 0.76
N SER A 15 -13.35 -5.51 0.20
CA SER A 15 -13.79 -6.71 0.92
C SER A 15 -13.49 -7.96 0.08
N GLY A 16 -13.59 -9.14 0.70
CA GLY A 16 -13.33 -10.42 0.06
C GLY A 16 -11.86 -10.85 0.11
N GLN A 17 -11.50 -11.84 -0.70
CA GLN A 17 -10.16 -12.39 -0.74
C GLN A 17 -9.26 -11.62 -1.70
N LEU A 18 -8.05 -11.28 -1.24
CA LEU A 18 -7.01 -10.69 -2.06
C LEU A 18 -6.20 -11.80 -2.73
N ASN A 19 -6.15 -11.80 -4.07
CA ASN A 19 -5.31 -12.76 -4.80
C ASN A 19 -3.85 -12.31 -4.77
N LEU A 20 -3.07 -12.88 -3.86
CA LEU A 20 -1.65 -12.56 -3.69
C LEU A 20 -0.80 -12.86 -4.92
N ASN A 21 -1.23 -13.78 -5.78
CA ASN A 21 -0.52 -14.10 -7.03
C ASN A 21 -0.80 -13.09 -8.15
N ASP A 22 -1.77 -12.18 -7.98
CA ASP A 22 -2.17 -11.20 -8.98
C ASP A 22 -2.50 -9.83 -8.37
N LEU A 23 -1.49 -9.22 -7.74
CA LEU A 23 -1.63 -7.91 -7.08
C LEU A 23 -1.82 -6.75 -8.07
N ALA A 24 -1.21 -6.85 -9.25
CA ALA A 24 -1.18 -5.79 -10.26
C ALA A 24 -2.35 -5.88 -11.28
N GLY A 25 -3.01 -7.03 -11.39
CA GLY A 25 -4.18 -7.25 -12.23
C GLY A 25 -5.45 -7.31 -11.39
N GLY A 26 -5.91 -8.53 -11.13
CA GLY A 26 -7.19 -8.87 -10.50
C GLY A 26 -7.39 -8.31 -9.09
N SER A 27 -6.31 -7.97 -8.37
CA SER A 27 -6.39 -7.31 -7.08
C SER A 27 -6.44 -5.78 -7.15
N GLY A 28 -6.64 -5.21 -8.33
CA GLY A 28 -6.97 -3.78 -8.44
C GLY A 28 -5.82 -2.83 -8.15
N ARG A 29 -4.61 -3.17 -8.60
CA ARG A 29 -3.37 -2.40 -8.34
C ARG A 29 -2.96 -2.33 -6.88
N MET A 30 -3.23 -3.39 -6.12
CA MET A 30 -2.77 -3.50 -4.73
C MET A 30 -1.24 -3.41 -4.63
N ASP A 31 -0.52 -3.87 -5.65
CA ASP A 31 0.94 -3.74 -5.78
C ASP A 31 1.45 -2.30 -5.63
N VAL A 32 0.67 -1.31 -6.09
CA VAL A 32 1.00 0.11 -5.99
C VAL A 32 0.75 0.62 -4.57
N LEU A 33 -0.38 0.24 -3.98
CA LEU A 33 -0.78 0.68 -2.63
C LEU A 33 0.22 0.19 -1.58
N VAL A 34 0.58 -1.10 -1.60
CA VAL A 34 1.53 -1.67 -0.65
C VAL A 34 2.94 -1.07 -0.82
N ARG A 35 3.33 -0.71 -2.05
CA ARG A 35 4.61 -0.05 -2.31
C ARG A 35 4.61 1.38 -1.78
N ALA A 36 3.50 2.09 -1.89
CA ALA A 36 3.35 3.43 -1.32
C ALA A 36 3.43 3.39 0.22
N VAL A 37 2.78 2.40 0.86
CA VAL A 37 2.96 2.14 2.30
C VAL A 37 4.42 1.85 2.65
N ASN A 38 5.08 1.00 1.85
CA ASN A 38 6.49 0.68 2.08
C ASN A 38 7.38 1.92 2.02
N ALA A 39 7.23 2.74 0.98
CA ALA A 39 8.00 3.97 0.79
C ALA A 39 7.71 5.02 1.87
N ALA A 40 6.47 5.11 2.33
CA ALA A 40 6.04 6.07 3.35
C ALA A 40 6.52 5.71 4.75
N LEU A 41 6.63 4.43 5.10
CA LEU A 41 6.92 4.00 6.47
C LEU A 41 8.37 3.53 6.67
N PHE A 42 8.94 2.77 5.75
CA PHE A 42 10.20 2.06 6.00
C PHE A 42 11.43 2.85 5.59
N ILE A 43 12.51 2.65 6.36
CA ILE A 43 13.87 3.08 6.10
C ILE A 43 14.82 1.87 6.22
N SER A 44 16.09 2.02 5.86
CA SER A 44 17.03 0.89 5.80
C SER A 44 17.13 0.05 7.08
N HIS A 45 16.99 0.67 8.26
CA HIS A 45 17.12 0.00 9.57
C HIS A 45 16.01 0.40 10.55
N GLY A 46 14.77 0.56 10.07
CA GLY A 46 13.66 0.93 10.95
C GLY A 46 12.40 1.41 10.23
N ILE A 47 11.54 2.09 10.99
CA ILE A 47 10.28 2.68 10.55
C ILE A 47 10.29 4.16 10.98
N ARG A 48 9.64 5.04 10.21
CA ARG A 48 9.47 6.46 10.57
C ARG A 48 8.52 6.58 11.77
N ASP A 49 8.93 7.36 12.77
CA ASP A 49 8.17 7.61 14.01
C ASP A 49 7.33 8.91 13.97
N ASP A 50 7.39 9.65 12.86
CA ASP A 50 6.72 10.95 12.65
C ASP A 50 5.66 10.93 11.54
#